data_AF-A0A2D7BVU9-F1
#
_entry.id   AF-A0A2D7BVU9-F1
#
_cell.length_a   1.000
_cell.length_b   1.000
_cell.length_c   1.000
_cell.angle_alpha   90.00
_cell.angle_beta   90.00
_cell.angle_gamma   90.00
#
_symmetry.space_group_name_H-M   'P 1'
#
loop_
_entity.id
_entity.type
_entity.pdbx_description
1 polymer ?
#
loop_
_entity_poly.entity_id
_entity_poly.type
_entity_poly.pdbx_seq_one_letter_code
_entity_poly.pdbx_strand_id
1 'polypeptide(L)'
;MSLAPMSVEVVLGEFVEKDCGNYFHYSENPDNYEFCKEFPHVVWVGGIGQQYRYANVKKTVAYIAVDEDEYGNAVVEKWKLKKNVQYV
;
A
#
# COMPACT_ATOMS: atom_id res chain seq x y z
N MET A 1 8.25 -3.95 33.87
CA MET A 1 8.48 -4.18 32.43
C MET A 1 7.54 -3.25 31.69
N SER A 2 8.07 -2.20 31.09
CA SER A 2 7.31 -1.27 30.25
C SER A 2 6.89 -2.02 28.97
N LEU A 3 5.59 -2.11 28.71
CA LEU A 3 5.08 -2.55 27.42
C LEU A 3 5.41 -1.44 26.42
N ALA A 4 6.39 -1.68 25.54
CA ALA A 4 6.50 -0.86 24.34
C ALA A 4 5.16 -0.99 23.59
N PRO A 5 4.55 0.10 23.10
CA PRO A 5 3.42 -0.05 22.19
C PRO A 5 3.95 -0.88 21.01
N MET A 6 3.53 -2.14 20.90
CA MET A 6 3.59 -2.81 19.60
C MET A 6 2.73 -1.92 18.73
N SER A 7 3.35 -1.13 17.86
CA SER A 7 2.64 -0.41 16.81
C SER A 7 2.06 -1.50 15.93
N VAL A 8 0.85 -1.97 16.28
CA VAL A 8 0.15 -2.98 15.49
C VAL A 8 -0.21 -2.24 14.23
N GLU A 9 0.52 -2.47 13.15
CA GLU A 9 0.26 -1.83 11.88
C GLU A 9 -1.17 -2.16 11.47
N VAL A 10 -2.05 -1.17 11.54
CA VAL A 10 -3.47 -1.37 11.32
C VAL A 10 -3.66 -1.66 9.84
N VAL A 11 -3.99 -2.92 9.55
CA VAL A 11 -4.32 -3.35 8.19
C VAL A 11 -5.72 -2.85 7.87
N LEU A 12 -5.83 -1.99 6.86
CA LEU A 12 -7.10 -1.42 6.41
C LEU A 12 -7.88 -2.40 5.53
N GLY A 13 -7.17 -3.29 4.83
CA GLY A 13 -7.78 -4.26 3.95
C GLY A 13 -6.78 -5.15 3.21
N GLU A 14 -7.33 -5.96 2.33
CA GLU A 14 -6.64 -6.87 1.44
C GLU A 14 -7.20 -6.74 0.02
N PHE A 15 -6.36 -6.93 -0.99
CA PHE A 15 -6.82 -7.04 -2.37
C PHE A 15 -6.07 -8.13 -3.13
N VAL A 16 -6.72 -8.60 -4.20
CA VAL A 16 -6.13 -9.51 -5.16
C VAL A 16 -5.99 -8.78 -6.49
N GLU A 17 -4.78 -8.67 -7.00
CA GLU A 17 -4.57 -8.10 -8.33
C GLU A 17 -5.14 -9.01 -9.42
N LYS A 18 -5.62 -8.42 -10.51
CA LYS A 18 -6.33 -9.15 -11.55
C LYS A 18 -5.40 -9.89 -12.51
N ASP A 19 -4.23 -9.33 -12.78
CA ASP A 19 -3.35 -9.83 -13.83
C ASP A 19 -2.60 -11.10 -13.40
N CYS A 20 -1.83 -11.01 -12.31
CA CYS A 20 -1.09 -12.15 -11.77
C CYS A 20 -1.88 -12.95 -10.72
N GLY A 21 -2.97 -12.41 -10.17
CA GLY A 21 -3.71 -13.06 -9.08
C GLY A 21 -3.01 -12.99 -7.73
N ASN A 22 -1.97 -12.16 -7.58
CA ASN A 22 -1.27 -11.99 -6.32
C ASN A 22 -2.15 -11.30 -5.28
N TYR A 23 -1.90 -11.64 -4.03
CA TYR A 23 -2.63 -11.17 -2.87
C TYR A 23 -1.77 -10.23 -2.05
N PHE A 24 -2.35 -9.09 -1.67
CA PHE A 24 -1.65 -8.05 -0.93
C PHE A 24 -2.50 -7.50 0.20
N HIS A 25 -1.84 -7.11 1.28
CA HIS A 25 -2.43 -6.33 2.36
C HIS A 25 -2.07 -4.86 2.19
N TYR A 26 -2.95 -3.98 2.65
CA TYR A 26 -2.67 -2.55 2.69
C TYR A 26 -3.06 -1.92 4.02
N SER A 27 -2.30 -0.92 4.42
CA SER A 27 -2.44 -0.16 5.66
C SER A 27 -2.50 1.34 5.36
N GLU A 28 -2.81 2.14 6.37
CA GLU A 28 -2.70 3.61 6.27
C GLU A 28 -1.23 3.99 6.07
N ASN A 29 -0.98 4.98 5.22
CA ASN A 29 0.37 5.51 5.06
C ASN A 29 0.76 6.34 6.30
N PRO A 30 1.77 5.91 7.10
CA PRO A 30 2.22 6.67 8.26
C PRO A 30 3.12 7.86 7.90
N ASP A 31 3.62 7.89 6.66
CA ASP A 31 4.60 8.88 6.21
C ASP A 31 3.94 10.11 5.59
N ASN A 32 4.34 11.29 6.07
CA ASN A 32 3.83 12.59 5.60
C ASN A 32 4.87 13.34 4.74
N TYR A 33 5.59 12.63 3.88
CA TYR A 33 6.49 13.25 2.91
C TYR A 33 5.70 13.81 1.72
N GLU A 34 6.22 14.87 1.08
CA GLU A 34 5.57 15.51 -0.09
C GLU A 34 5.39 14.50 -1.25
N PHE A 35 6.32 13.56 -1.44
CA PHE A 35 6.21 12.51 -2.44
C PHE A 35 5.12 11.46 -2.12
N CYS A 36 4.83 11.26 -0.84
CA CYS A 36 3.83 10.31 -0.36
C CYS A 36 2.43 10.90 -0.24
N LYS A 37 2.30 12.22 -0.36
CA LYS A 37 1.06 12.96 -0.03
C LYS A 37 -0.12 12.55 -0.90
N GLU A 38 0.14 12.06 -2.10
CA GLU A 38 -0.86 11.56 -3.04
C GLU A 38 -1.26 10.09 -2.79
N PHE A 39 -0.53 9.41 -1.89
CA PHE A 39 -0.68 8.00 -1.55
C PHE A 39 -1.16 7.83 -0.11
N PRO A 40 -2.48 7.70 0.11
CA PRO A 40 -3.05 7.53 1.45
C PRO A 40 -2.77 6.15 2.06
N HIS A 41 -2.27 5.20 1.27
CA HIS A 41 -2.12 3.81 1.70
C HIS A 41 -0.71 3.29 1.43
N VAL A 42 -0.30 2.27 2.19
CA VAL A 42 0.91 1.48 1.93
C VAL A 42 0.51 0.04 1.65
N VAL A 43 1.08 -0.56 0.61
CA VAL A 43 0.83 -1.94 0.20
C VAL A 43 2.02 -2.79 0.60
N TRP A 44 1.77 -3.82 1.39
CA TRP A 44 2.79 -4.74 1.88
C TRP A 44 3.19 -5.76 0.81
N VAL A 45 4.48 -5.81 0.50
CA VAL A 45 5.09 -6.73 -0.45
C VAL A 45 5.96 -7.72 0.31
N GLY A 46 5.68 -9.02 0.16
CA GLY A 46 6.40 -10.09 0.88
C GLY A 46 5.86 -10.39 2.29
N GLY A 47 4.97 -9.55 2.82
CA GLY A 47 4.32 -9.74 4.11
C GLY A 47 4.22 -8.43 4.90
N ILE A 48 3.31 -8.39 5.88
CA ILE A 48 3.14 -7.23 6.77
C ILE A 48 4.44 -7.00 7.56
N GLY A 49 4.89 -5.76 7.65
CA GLY A 49 6.10 -5.37 8.37
C GLY A 49 7.44 -5.69 7.66
N GLN A 50 7.42 -6.18 6.42
CA GLN A 50 8.65 -6.47 5.66
C GLN A 50 9.04 -5.31 4.73
N GLN A 51 8.39 -5.23 3.58
CA GLN A 51 8.58 -4.17 2.61
C GLN A 51 7.21 -3.63 2.24
N TYR A 52 7.12 -2.32 2.03
CA TYR A 52 5.91 -1.70 1.55
C TYR A 52 6.19 -0.81 0.34
N ARG A 53 5.13 -0.54 -0.42
CA ARG A 53 5.10 0.47 -1.48
C ARG A 53 3.96 1.44 -1.24
N TYR A 54 4.19 2.72 -1.52
CA TYR A 54 3.14 3.72 -1.45
C TYR A 54 2.09 3.45 -2.53
N ALA A 55 0.83 3.56 -2.15
CA ALA A 55 -0.27 3.30 -3.04
C ALA A 55 -1.51 4.11 -2.73
N ASN A 56 -2.35 4.23 -3.74
CA ASN A 56 -3.71 4.72 -3.65
C ASN A 56 -4.66 3.60 -4.09
N VAL A 57 -5.04 2.78 -3.12
CA VAL A 57 -5.99 1.68 -3.28
C VAL A 57 -7.43 2.22 -3.33
N LYS A 58 -8.09 2.07 -4.48
CA LYS A 58 -9.49 2.41 -4.69
C LYS A 58 -10.35 1.14 -4.74
N LYS A 59 -11.65 1.30 -4.97
CA LYS A 59 -12.62 0.19 -5.00
C LYS A 59 -12.28 -0.92 -6.01
N THR A 60 -11.78 -0.58 -7.19
CA THR A 60 -11.54 -1.53 -8.30
C THR A 60 -10.13 -1.46 -8.89
N VAL A 61 -9.32 -0.50 -8.45
CA VAL A 61 -7.98 -0.22 -8.99
C VAL A 61 -7.10 0.23 -7.84
N ALA A 62 -5.84 -0.20 -7.83
CA ALA A 62 -4.79 0.37 -6.99
C ALA A 62 -3.76 1.07 -7.87
N TYR A 63 -3.37 2.29 -7.49
CA TYR A 63 -2.22 2.98 -8.09
C TYR A 63 -1.03 2.77 -7.16
N ILE A 64 0.01 2.08 -7.60
CA ILE A 64 1.16 1.71 -6.76
C ILE A 64 2.40 2.41 -7.28
N ALA A 65 3.11 3.12 -6.41
CA ALA A 65 4.41 3.70 -6.72
C ALA A 65 5.45 2.58 -6.77
N VAL A 66 6.05 2.38 -7.95
CA VAL A 66 7.04 1.31 -8.18
C VAL A 66 8.47 1.82 -8.26
N ASP A 67 8.66 3.07 -8.70
CA ASP A 67 9.96 3.67 -8.93
C ASP A 67 9.88 5.20 -8.85
N GLU A 68 11.01 5.87 -8.95
CA GLU A 68 11.13 7.33 -9.08
C GLU A 68 11.69 7.66 -10.47
N ASP A 69 11.08 8.62 -11.17
CA ASP A 69 11.56 9.07 -12.48
C ASP A 69 12.82 9.96 -12.36
N GLU A 70 13.43 10.30 -13.49
CA GLU A 70 14.65 11.14 -13.53
C GLU A 70 14.45 12.55 -12.94
N TYR A 71 13.21 12.98 -12.77
CA TYR A 71 12.82 14.27 -12.19
C TYR A 71 12.43 14.14 -10.71
N GLY A 72 12.52 12.94 -10.12
CA GLY A 72 12.16 12.65 -8.73
C GLY A 72 10.66 12.52 -8.48
N ASN A 73 9.85 12.29 -9.52
CA ASN A 73 8.42 12.00 -9.35
C ASN A 73 8.17 10.49 -9.23
N ALA A 74 7.17 10.09 -8.45
CA ALA A 74 6.81 8.69 -8.32
C ALA A 74 6.24 8.12 -9.64
N VAL A 75 6.88 7.09 -10.18
CA VAL A 75 6.35 6.26 -11.25
C VAL A 75 5.28 5.35 -10.67
N VAL A 76 4.03 5.60 -11.06
CA VAL A 76 2.87 4.85 -10.60
C VAL A 76 2.38 3.84 -11.62
N GLU A 77 2.24 2.59 -11.19
CA GLU A 77 1.56 1.56 -11.94
C GLU A 77 0.10 1.43 -11.54
N LYS A 78 -0.75 1.17 -12.54
CA LYS A 78 -2.19 0.99 -12.34
C LYS A 78 -2.52 -0.49 -12.32
N TRP A 79 -2.81 -1.03 -11.15
CA TRP A 79 -3.18 -2.42 -10.96
C TRP A 79 -4.69 -2.55 -10.87
N LYS A 80 -5.29 -3.40 -11.71
CA LYS A 80 -6.72 -3.72 -11.63
C LYS A 80 -6.93 -4.74 -10.53
N LEU A 81 -7.96 -4.53 -9.71
CA LEU A 81 -8.28 -5.44 -8.61
C LEU A 81 -9.34 -6.44 -9.06
N LYS A 82 -9.10 -7.73 -8.80
CA LYS A 82 -10.10 -8.79 -8.94
C LYS A 82 -11.03 -8.82 -7.74
N LYS A 83 -10.47 -8.60 -6.56
CA LYS A 83 -11.18 -8.56 -5.28
C LYS A 83 -10.53 -7.50 -4.40
N ASN A 84 -11.34 -6.74 -3.68
CA ASN A 84 -10.90 -5.82 -2.63
C ASN A 84 -11.81 -6.06 -1.43
N VAL A 85 -11.22 -6.35 -0.26
CA VAL A 85 -11.92 -6.51 1.01
C VAL A 85 -11.33 -5.50 1.98
N GLN A 86 -12.15 -4.55 2.39
CA GLN A 86 -11.81 -3.54 3.38
C GLN A 86 -12.31 -4.02 4.75
N TYR A 87 -11.47 -3.91 5.78
CA TYR A 87 -11.80 -4.35 7.13
C TYR A 87 -12.38 -3.24 8.01
N VAL A 88 -12.35 -1.98 7.54
CA VAL A 88 -12.91 -0.82 8.24
C VAL A 88 -14.41 -0.66 8.02
#